data_AF-A0A2V8EGD8-F1
#
_entry.id   AF-A0A2V8EGD8-F1
#
_cell.length_a   1.000
_cell.length_b   1.000
_cell.length_c   1.000
_cell.angle_alpha   90.00
_cell.angle_beta   90.00
_cell.angle_gamma   90.00
#
_symmetry.space_group_name_H-M   'P 1'
#
loop_
_entity.id
_entity.type
_entity.pdbx_description
1 polymer ?
#
loop_
_entity_poly.entity_id
_entity_poly.type
_entity_poly.pdbx_seq_one_letter_code
_entity_poly.pdbx_strand_id
1 'polypeptide(L)'
;MFSTKRLLCWSTVIGVLVVAAASRPIVPAGHAQGSQLLLSGSIKGAAGSGMEGVTVSARGIGKTFTTTVFSDASGEYYFPQLEPGKYKVWAQAVGYEAGIVDLQLNGPVGRQDFTMRPMQDFTLQLRGDEMVASLPDATYQDRKMKEVFRLSCGGCHNQNMALKDRFDEKGWKTIITLMSRIATSGYGSRDDEVPNPLFEYYKDELAVYLAAVRGPGPSTMKLAPRARPRGEETMVVIREYDTNQPGTGLPLFDDGSFWHLGAPSKLDIRNHHSMDGTLDFDGHVWFSDDLNPNPYRSVGRIDWRTGAVTNFKVPRSDGSGLASTVHDVITDPQGIIWFGADGKLARIEPRSGKLDTFEPPKELGRVGGMTAVDGKGRIWSGGGNGALLFDPKTGQWTSYKNPESAPEEGLTATYGMAGDRDGNGWWAQHALDVLAKADGDTPGKTIAVKVPKARNPNAELFTGDDKRIFELLGGSIHHGRGTPDQYTIRKPGAGPGPTDAVWGPGWFNDALIKVDIKTHKTTEYKYPWRDGGSYQAVVDYDGLVWVVFTNGDYVAKFDPKTGRWTRYDLPTLGTEAHGLQIARVNGRTQVTAPYFAAGKTAKLEFRTEAELKALKTEARKSR
;
A
#
# COMPACT_ATOMS: atom_id res chain seq x y z
N MET A 1 34.99 9.86 -69.34
CA MET A 1 34.79 9.66 -70.79
C MET A 1 33.71 8.60 -70.98
N PHE A 2 32.63 8.94 -71.70
CA PHE A 2 31.61 8.12 -72.39
C PHE A 2 31.15 6.79 -71.73
N SER A 3 29.91 6.68 -71.24
CA SER A 3 28.62 6.56 -71.96
C SER A 3 28.36 5.19 -72.62
N THR A 4 27.17 4.67 -72.29
CA THR A 4 26.20 3.89 -73.11
C THR A 4 26.35 2.38 -73.33
N LYS A 5 25.33 1.68 -72.79
CA LYS A 5 24.38 0.74 -73.43
C LYS A 5 24.93 -0.38 -74.35
N ARG A 6 24.53 -1.61 -74.03
CA ARG A 6 24.05 -2.59 -75.02
C ARG A 6 22.82 -3.36 -74.50
N LEU A 7 21.76 -3.32 -75.30
CA LEU A 7 20.66 -4.27 -75.30
C LEU A 7 21.12 -5.59 -75.91
N LEU A 8 20.57 -6.72 -75.45
CA LEU A 8 20.14 -7.80 -76.34
C LEU A 8 18.96 -8.58 -75.74
N CYS A 9 17.88 -8.51 -76.52
CA CYS A 9 16.61 -9.24 -76.59
C CYS A 9 16.67 -10.73 -76.16
N TRP A 10 15.55 -11.29 -75.66
CA TRP A 10 14.79 -12.40 -76.28
C TRP A 10 13.58 -12.86 -75.42
N SER A 11 12.40 -12.84 -76.05
CA SER A 11 11.24 -13.76 -75.98
C SER A 11 10.55 -14.15 -74.66
N THR A 12 9.26 -13.84 -74.64
CA THR A 12 8.14 -14.27 -73.79
C THR A 12 7.84 -15.77 -73.91
N VAL A 13 7.63 -16.49 -72.78
CA VAL A 13 6.56 -17.51 -72.60
C VAL A 13 6.17 -17.57 -71.12
N ILE A 14 4.86 -17.56 -70.88
CA ILE A 14 4.15 -17.59 -69.61
C ILE A 14 4.31 -18.95 -68.91
N GLY A 15 4.70 -18.93 -67.63
CA GLY A 15 4.60 -20.07 -66.71
C GLY A 15 3.87 -19.65 -65.45
N VAL A 16 2.62 -20.08 -65.31
CA VAL A 16 1.84 -19.95 -64.07
C VAL A 16 2.44 -20.91 -63.04
N LEU A 17 3.19 -20.37 -62.07
CA LEU A 17 3.62 -21.09 -60.88
C LEU A 17 2.65 -20.74 -59.73
N VAL A 18 1.69 -21.64 -59.49
CA VAL A 18 0.94 -21.69 -58.24
C VAL A 18 1.92 -22.15 -57.16
N VAL A 19 2.51 -21.21 -56.43
CA VAL A 19 3.20 -21.52 -55.17
C VAL A 19 2.11 -21.72 -54.12
N ALA A 20 1.80 -22.98 -53.83
CA ALA A 20 1.02 -23.34 -52.65
C ALA A 20 1.81 -22.90 -51.41
N ALA A 21 1.41 -21.78 -50.82
CA ALA A 21 1.85 -21.39 -49.49
C ALA A 21 1.32 -22.45 -48.52
N ALA A 22 2.18 -23.38 -48.11
CA ALA A 22 1.89 -24.27 -47.00
C ALA A 22 1.76 -23.40 -45.73
N SER A 23 0.53 -23.04 -45.40
CA SER A 23 0.14 -22.50 -44.10
C SER A 23 0.51 -23.54 -43.05
N ARG A 24 1.66 -23.36 -42.40
CA ARG A 24 1.95 -24.08 -41.16
C ARG A 24 0.90 -23.61 -40.15
N PRO A 25 0.07 -24.51 -39.58
CA PRO A 25 -0.78 -24.12 -38.48
C PRO A 25 0.14 -23.64 -37.35
N ILE A 26 -0.12 -22.43 -36.85
CA ILE A 26 0.42 -21.98 -35.57
C ILE A 26 -0.16 -22.95 -34.55
N VAL A 27 0.63 -23.94 -34.17
CA VAL A 27 0.33 -24.78 -33.02
C VAL A 27 0.39 -23.83 -31.81
N PRO A 28 -0.71 -23.61 -31.07
CA PRO A 28 -0.60 -22.88 -29.81
C PRO A 28 0.44 -23.62 -28.98
N ALA A 29 1.40 -22.89 -28.42
CA ALA A 29 2.34 -23.45 -27.46
C ALA A 29 1.51 -23.98 -26.28
N GLY A 30 1.17 -25.27 -26.36
CA GLY A 30 0.62 -26.03 -25.26
C GLY A 30 1.67 -25.94 -24.17
N HIS A 31 1.39 -25.15 -23.15
CA HIS A 31 2.11 -25.25 -21.91
C HIS A 31 1.94 -26.70 -21.49
N ALA A 32 3.04 -27.44 -21.38
CA ALA A 32 3.02 -28.69 -20.66
C ALA A 32 2.39 -28.37 -19.31
N GLN A 33 1.17 -28.86 -19.07
CA GLN A 33 0.48 -28.75 -17.82
C GLN A 33 1.26 -29.65 -16.86
N GLY A 34 2.37 -29.13 -16.33
CA GLY A 34 3.08 -29.76 -15.22
C GLY A 34 2.04 -30.02 -14.14
N SER A 35 2.07 -31.21 -13.54
CA SER A 35 1.12 -31.64 -12.52
C SER A 35 1.04 -30.56 -11.43
N GLN A 36 -0.02 -29.75 -11.49
CA GLN A 36 -0.33 -28.76 -10.48
C GLN A 36 -0.73 -29.50 -9.21
N LEU A 37 -0.14 -29.10 -8.08
CA LEU A 37 -0.24 -29.82 -6.81
C LEU A 37 -0.99 -28.98 -5.77
N LEU A 38 -1.88 -29.64 -5.02
CA LEU A 38 -2.61 -29.01 -3.93
C LEU A 38 -1.86 -29.15 -2.61
N LEU A 39 -1.46 -28.05 -1.98
CA LEU A 39 -1.00 -28.03 -0.59
C LEU A 39 -2.18 -27.75 0.35
N SER A 40 -2.38 -28.61 1.35
CA SER A 40 -3.42 -28.45 2.37
C SER A 40 -2.97 -28.96 3.73
N GLY A 41 -3.78 -28.72 4.76
CA GLY A 41 -3.54 -29.26 6.09
C GLY A 41 -4.54 -28.77 7.11
N SER A 42 -4.27 -29.08 8.37
CA SER A 42 -5.06 -28.65 9.53
C SER A 42 -4.19 -27.96 10.57
N ILE A 43 -4.77 -26.96 11.21
CA ILE A 43 -4.18 -26.21 12.31
C ILE A 43 -4.98 -26.51 13.57
N LYS A 44 -4.29 -26.99 14.60
CA LYS A 44 -4.89 -27.29 15.90
C LYS A 44 -4.22 -26.48 17.01
N GLY A 45 -4.99 -26.10 18.02
CA GLY A 45 -4.43 -25.60 19.27
C GLY A 45 -3.85 -26.74 20.11
N ALA A 46 -3.12 -26.42 21.18
CA ALA A 46 -2.57 -27.42 22.10
C ALA A 46 -3.62 -28.39 22.69
N ALA A 47 -4.88 -27.94 22.82
CA ALA A 47 -6.00 -28.77 23.27
C ALA A 47 -6.64 -29.64 22.15
N GLY A 48 -6.10 -29.61 20.93
CA GLY A 48 -6.55 -30.41 19.79
C GLY A 48 -7.72 -29.84 18.98
N SER A 49 -8.32 -28.73 19.41
CA SER A 49 -9.38 -28.02 18.67
C SER A 49 -8.83 -27.30 17.43
N GLY A 50 -9.61 -27.29 16.34
CA GLY A 50 -9.28 -26.56 15.12
C GLY A 50 -9.20 -25.05 15.36
N MET A 51 -8.25 -24.37 14.71
CA MET A 51 -8.07 -22.93 14.84
C MET A 51 -8.36 -22.22 13.52
N GLU A 52 -9.43 -21.43 13.49
CA GLU A 52 -9.76 -20.51 12.39
C GLU A 52 -8.85 -19.27 12.38
N GLY A 53 -8.59 -18.75 11.19
CA GLY A 53 -7.91 -17.48 10.97
C GLY A 53 -6.41 -17.52 11.23
N VAL A 54 -5.80 -18.71 11.18
CA VAL A 54 -4.34 -18.85 11.23
C VAL A 54 -3.78 -18.59 9.84
N THR A 55 -2.80 -17.69 9.76
CA THR A 55 -2.10 -17.33 8.53
C THR A 55 -1.12 -18.45 8.17
N VAL A 56 -1.28 -19.05 7.00
CA VAL A 56 -0.41 -20.10 6.48
C VAL A 56 0.21 -19.67 5.17
N SER A 57 1.53 -19.57 5.15
CA SER A 57 2.31 -19.04 4.03
C SER A 57 3.25 -20.11 3.48
N ALA A 58 3.44 -20.11 2.17
CA ALA A 58 4.35 -21.00 1.47
C ALA A 58 5.17 -20.22 0.44
N ARG A 59 6.49 -20.40 0.50
CA ARG A 59 7.45 -19.84 -0.44
C ARG A 59 8.30 -20.93 -1.05
N GLY A 60 8.29 -21.02 -2.38
CA GLY A 60 9.16 -21.95 -3.11
C GLY A 60 10.62 -21.51 -3.01
N ILE A 61 11.53 -22.44 -2.79
CA ILE A 61 12.97 -22.14 -2.77
C ILE A 61 13.40 -21.66 -4.16
N GLY A 62 14.03 -20.48 -4.22
CA GLY A 62 14.41 -19.80 -5.47
C GLY A 62 13.29 -18.99 -6.12
N LYS A 63 12.08 -18.96 -5.55
CA LYS A 63 11.00 -18.05 -5.98
C LYS A 63 11.11 -16.69 -5.28
N THR A 64 10.65 -15.64 -5.96
CA THR A 64 10.61 -14.24 -5.48
C THR A 64 9.24 -13.85 -4.92
N PHE A 65 8.40 -14.83 -4.61
CA PHE A 65 7.07 -14.58 -4.08
C PHE A 65 6.63 -15.63 -3.08
N THR A 66 5.81 -15.19 -2.14
CA THR A 66 5.15 -16.00 -1.12
C THR A 66 3.65 -16.03 -1.41
N THR A 67 3.02 -17.19 -1.32
CA THR A 67 1.56 -17.30 -1.30
C THR A 67 1.10 -17.54 0.12
N THR A 68 0.00 -16.92 0.52
CA THR A 68 -0.59 -17.03 1.85
C THR A 68 -2.09 -17.28 1.77
N VAL A 69 -2.57 -18.18 2.62
CA VAL A 69 -3.98 -18.50 2.84
C VAL A 69 -4.28 -18.54 4.33
N PHE A 70 -5.56 -18.61 4.69
CA PHE A 70 -6.02 -18.68 6.07
C PHE A 70 -6.74 -20.00 6.34
N SER A 71 -6.62 -20.51 7.56
CA SER A 71 -7.41 -21.65 8.02
C SER A 71 -8.88 -21.26 8.22
N ASP A 72 -9.78 -22.17 7.84
CA ASP A 72 -11.22 -21.97 7.95
C ASP A 72 -11.77 -22.30 9.35
N ALA A 73 -13.09 -22.21 9.52
CA ALA A 73 -13.79 -22.50 10.78
C ALA A 73 -13.51 -23.89 11.38
N SER A 74 -13.09 -24.86 10.58
CA SER A 74 -12.70 -26.20 11.05
C SER A 74 -11.22 -26.33 11.38
N GLY A 75 -10.43 -25.27 11.13
CA GLY A 75 -8.98 -25.26 11.22
C GLY A 75 -8.29 -25.85 9.99
N GLU A 76 -8.99 -26.15 8.90
CA GLU A 76 -8.37 -26.65 7.67
C GLU A 76 -7.96 -25.49 6.76
N TYR A 77 -6.84 -25.63 6.06
CA TYR A 77 -6.35 -24.64 5.08
C TYR A 77 -6.04 -25.29 3.73
N TYR A 78 -6.17 -24.50 2.67
CA TYR A 78 -6.06 -24.95 1.29
C TYR A 78 -5.40 -23.87 0.43
N PHE A 79 -4.25 -24.18 -0.16
CA PHE A 79 -3.59 -23.30 -1.12
C PHE A 79 -4.26 -23.38 -2.50
N PRO A 80 -4.15 -22.33 -3.33
CA PRO A 80 -4.26 -22.53 -4.78
C PRO A 80 -3.23 -23.58 -5.26
N GLN A 81 -3.45 -24.09 -6.45
CA GLN A 81 -2.52 -25.01 -7.09
C GLN A 81 -1.08 -24.44 -7.13
N LEU A 82 -0.12 -25.21 -6.65
CA LEU A 82 1.31 -24.87 -6.59
C LEU A 82 2.11 -25.72 -7.58
N GLU A 83 3.28 -25.23 -7.96
CA GLU A 83 4.25 -26.00 -8.75
C GLU A 83 4.97 -27.04 -7.87
N PRO A 84 5.39 -28.19 -8.43
CA PRO A 84 6.28 -29.10 -7.72
C PRO A 84 7.59 -28.42 -7.33
N GLY A 85 8.12 -28.74 -6.15
CA GLY A 85 9.37 -28.14 -5.68
C GLY A 85 9.57 -28.19 -4.18
N LYS A 86 10.68 -27.61 -3.73
CA LYS A 86 10.97 -27.38 -2.31
C LYS A 86 10.32 -26.08 -1.87
N TYR A 87 9.64 -26.11 -0.74
CA TYR A 87 8.95 -24.97 -0.14
C TYR A 87 9.37 -24.81 1.31
N LYS A 88 9.52 -23.57 1.74
CA LYS A 88 9.39 -23.23 3.17
C LYS A 88 7.92 -22.90 3.42
N VAL A 89 7.33 -23.54 4.41
CA VAL A 89 5.92 -23.36 4.81
C VAL A 89 5.88 -22.97 6.27
N TRP A 90 5.08 -21.96 6.61
CA TRP A 90 4.91 -21.54 7.99
C TRP A 90 3.46 -21.17 8.33
N ALA A 91 3.10 -21.41 9.59
CA ALA A 91 1.80 -21.06 10.17
C ALA A 91 2.01 -20.14 11.37
N GLN A 92 1.30 -19.01 11.41
CA GLN A 92 1.44 -17.97 12.44
C GLN A 92 0.09 -17.46 12.92
N ALA A 93 0.01 -17.21 14.23
CA ALA A 93 -1.11 -16.56 14.89
C ALA A 93 -0.57 -15.78 16.10
N VAL A 94 -1.05 -14.55 16.30
CA VAL A 94 -0.65 -13.72 17.44
C VAL A 94 -0.93 -14.45 18.76
N GLY A 95 0.08 -14.53 19.63
CA GLY A 95 0.02 -15.26 20.90
C GLY A 95 0.44 -16.73 20.81
N TYR A 96 0.96 -17.18 19.66
CA TYR A 96 1.40 -18.56 19.46
C TYR A 96 2.79 -18.63 18.81
N GLU A 97 3.55 -19.66 19.13
CA GLU A 97 4.79 -20.01 18.45
C GLU A 97 4.52 -20.31 16.96
N ALA A 98 5.40 -19.84 16.08
CA ALA A 98 5.30 -20.13 14.66
C ALA A 98 5.63 -21.60 14.38
N GLY A 99 4.79 -22.28 13.59
CA GLY A 99 5.15 -23.55 13.00
C GLY A 99 5.89 -23.31 11.70
N ILE A 100 7.13 -23.78 11.54
CA ILE A 100 7.94 -23.57 10.33
C ILE A 100 8.52 -24.91 9.89
N VAL A 101 8.37 -25.26 8.60
CA VAL A 101 8.88 -26.51 8.02
C VAL A 101 9.42 -26.27 6.62
N ASP A 102 10.41 -27.08 6.23
CA ASP A 102 10.78 -27.26 4.83
C ASP A 102 10.06 -28.49 4.29
N LEU A 103 9.33 -28.31 3.19
CA LEU A 103 8.43 -29.31 2.61
C LEU A 103 8.82 -29.55 1.14
N GLN A 104 8.86 -30.81 0.74
CA GLN A 104 9.05 -31.22 -0.65
C GLN A 104 7.70 -31.61 -1.26
N LEU A 105 7.26 -30.88 -2.29
CA LEU A 105 6.02 -31.15 -3.03
C LEU A 105 6.33 -31.93 -4.31
N ASN A 106 6.05 -33.24 -4.31
CA ASN A 106 6.36 -34.15 -5.42
C ASN A 106 5.15 -34.96 -5.93
N GLY A 107 4.02 -34.96 -5.21
CA GLY A 107 2.82 -35.72 -5.54
C GLY A 107 1.58 -34.83 -5.60
N PRO A 108 0.46 -35.31 -6.18
CA PRO A 108 -0.74 -34.52 -6.52
C PRO A 108 -1.27 -33.67 -5.36
N VAL A 109 -1.11 -34.15 -4.12
CA VAL A 109 -1.49 -33.44 -2.91
C VAL A 109 -0.37 -33.51 -1.88
N GLY A 110 0.08 -32.36 -1.40
CA GLY A 110 0.94 -32.22 -0.23
C GLY A 110 0.11 -31.93 1.02
N ARG A 111 0.45 -32.56 2.14
CA ARG A 111 -0.21 -32.33 3.43
C ARG A 111 0.78 -31.88 4.49
N GLN A 112 0.47 -30.80 5.18
CA GLN A 112 1.24 -30.34 6.34
C GLN A 112 0.31 -29.88 7.47
N ASP A 113 0.26 -30.62 8.57
CA ASP A 113 -0.50 -30.21 9.75
C ASP A 113 0.39 -29.40 10.72
N PHE A 114 -0.19 -28.45 11.45
CA PHE A 114 0.51 -27.69 12.49
C PHE A 114 -0.26 -27.73 13.81
N THR A 115 0.48 -27.73 14.92
CA THR A 115 -0.06 -27.55 16.27
C THR A 115 0.49 -26.26 16.85
N MET A 116 -0.39 -25.29 17.12
CA MET A 116 -0.02 -23.97 17.63
C MET A 116 0.13 -24.04 19.15
N ARG A 117 1.33 -23.69 19.64
CA ARG A 117 1.65 -23.62 21.07
C ARG A 117 1.51 -22.19 21.56
N PRO A 118 0.73 -21.92 22.62
CA PRO A 118 0.63 -20.59 23.19
C PRO A 118 1.99 -20.09 23.67
N MET A 119 2.25 -18.80 23.51
CA MET A 119 3.44 -18.15 24.05
C MET A 119 3.05 -17.04 25.03
N GLN A 120 3.90 -16.80 26.03
CA GLN A 120 3.61 -15.82 27.07
C GLN A 120 3.91 -14.38 26.63
N ASP A 121 5.10 -14.14 26.05
CA ASP A 121 5.49 -12.83 25.51
C ASP A 121 5.43 -12.87 23.98
N PHE A 122 4.33 -12.35 23.44
CA PHE A 122 4.11 -12.19 22.00
C PHE A 122 4.17 -10.74 21.55
N THR A 123 4.84 -9.87 22.32
CA THR A 123 4.89 -8.42 22.03
C THR A 123 5.36 -8.13 20.62
N LEU A 124 6.39 -8.85 20.14
CA LEU A 124 6.93 -8.66 18.77
C LEU A 124 5.96 -9.07 17.66
N GLN A 125 4.94 -9.89 17.95
CA GLN A 125 3.95 -10.29 16.95
C GLN A 125 2.85 -9.24 16.74
N LEU A 126 2.81 -8.19 17.56
CA LEU A 126 1.76 -7.17 17.50
C LEU A 126 1.98 -6.20 16.34
N ARG A 127 0.89 -5.88 15.65
CA ARG A 127 0.82 -4.80 14.65
C ARG A 127 0.87 -3.44 15.35
N GLY A 128 1.10 -2.35 14.61
CA GLY A 128 1.21 -1.00 15.17
C GLY A 128 -0.04 -0.58 15.95
N ASP A 129 -1.22 -0.86 15.41
CA ASP A 129 -2.50 -0.58 16.06
C ASP A 129 -2.72 -1.39 17.37
N GLU A 130 -2.25 -2.64 17.41
CA GLU A 130 -2.31 -3.51 18.58
C GLU A 130 -1.31 -3.08 19.66
N MET A 131 -0.14 -2.60 19.27
CA MET A 131 0.83 -2.01 20.19
C MET A 131 0.22 -0.79 20.89
N VAL A 132 -0.41 0.11 20.15
CA VAL A 132 -1.11 1.27 20.72
C VAL A 132 -2.26 0.83 21.62
N ALA A 133 -3.06 -0.15 21.19
CA ALA A 133 -4.14 -0.70 22.01
C ALA A 133 -3.64 -1.26 23.36
N SER A 134 -2.40 -1.77 23.37
CA SER A 134 -1.76 -2.39 24.54
C SER A 134 -1.13 -1.38 25.52
N LEU A 135 -1.04 -0.10 25.12
CA LEU A 135 -0.48 0.96 25.95
C LEU A 135 -1.40 1.32 27.13
N PRO A 136 -0.85 1.56 28.34
CA PRO A 136 -1.62 1.99 29.51
C PRO A 136 -2.46 3.24 29.26
N ASP A 137 -3.68 3.26 29.81
CA ASP A 137 -4.63 4.40 29.75
C ASP A 137 -5.49 4.53 31.02
N ALA A 138 -5.02 3.95 32.14
CA ALA A 138 -5.77 3.89 33.39
C ALA A 138 -5.86 5.26 34.09
N THR A 139 -4.74 5.98 34.15
CA THR A 139 -4.69 7.32 34.77
C THR A 139 -4.91 8.43 33.76
N TYR A 140 -5.16 9.65 34.25
CA TYR A 140 -5.18 10.84 33.38
C TYR A 140 -3.87 10.99 32.60
N GLN A 141 -2.71 10.80 33.27
CA GLN A 141 -1.41 10.93 32.63
C GLN A 141 -1.14 9.84 31.61
N ASP A 142 -1.56 8.60 31.88
CA ASP A 142 -1.46 7.51 30.91
C ASP A 142 -2.26 7.82 29.64
N ARG A 143 -3.50 8.30 29.78
CA ARG A 143 -4.34 8.69 28.63
C ARG A 143 -3.70 9.83 27.85
N LYS A 144 -3.18 10.84 28.55
CA LYS A 144 -2.52 12.00 27.92
C LYS A 144 -1.29 11.56 27.13
N MET A 145 -0.39 10.77 27.74
CA MET A 145 0.84 10.32 27.08
C MET A 145 0.59 9.29 25.97
N LYS A 146 -0.41 8.42 26.11
CA LYS A 146 -0.86 7.55 25.02
C LYS A 146 -1.34 8.35 23.81
N GLU A 147 -2.09 9.43 24.04
CA GLU A 147 -2.54 10.30 22.96
C GLU A 147 -1.39 11.09 22.33
N VAL A 148 -0.44 11.62 23.14
CA VAL A 148 0.79 12.23 22.62
C VAL A 148 1.58 11.24 21.75
N PHE A 149 1.71 9.98 22.19
CA PHE A 149 2.34 8.93 21.41
C PHE A 149 1.59 8.68 20.09
N ARG A 150 0.25 8.57 20.12
CA ARG A 150 -0.58 8.43 18.89
C ARG A 150 -0.37 9.58 17.90
N LEU A 151 -0.24 10.81 18.42
CA LEU A 151 -0.13 12.03 17.61
C LEU A 151 1.28 12.32 17.12
N SER A 152 2.31 11.72 17.74
CA SER A 152 3.72 12.02 17.45
C SER A 152 4.48 10.83 16.85
N CYS A 153 4.01 9.60 17.07
CA CYS A 153 4.63 8.35 16.65
C CYS A 153 3.69 7.59 15.70
N GLY A 154 4.25 6.83 14.76
CA GLY A 154 3.47 6.12 13.74
C GLY A 154 3.41 6.82 12.38
N GLY A 155 3.96 8.03 12.26
CA GLY A 155 3.98 8.82 11.03
C GLY A 155 5.10 8.47 10.06
N CYS A 156 6.30 8.30 10.61
CA CYS A 156 7.48 7.95 9.83
C CYS A 156 7.59 6.44 9.67
N HIS A 157 7.36 5.67 10.73
CA HIS A 157 7.35 4.21 10.70
C HIS A 157 6.26 3.69 11.62
N ASN A 158 5.90 2.41 11.49
CA ASN A 158 4.87 1.79 12.34
C ASN A 158 5.25 1.83 13.84
N GLN A 159 4.25 1.89 14.72
CA GLN A 159 4.44 1.98 16.18
C GLN A 159 5.08 0.72 16.77
N ASN A 160 4.87 -0.43 16.14
CA ASN A 160 5.53 -1.67 16.56
C ASN A 160 7.04 -1.67 16.29
N MET A 161 7.51 -0.95 15.26
CA MET A 161 8.94 -0.67 15.09
C MET A 161 9.44 0.28 16.18
N ALA A 162 8.68 1.32 16.51
CA ALA A 162 9.03 2.28 17.56
C ALA A 162 9.23 1.62 18.93
N LEU A 163 8.38 0.64 19.25
CA LEU A 163 8.34 -0.04 20.55
C LEU A 163 9.01 -1.43 20.52
N LYS A 164 9.70 -1.78 19.42
CA LYS A 164 10.40 -3.07 19.26
C LYS A 164 11.45 -3.26 20.35
N ASP A 165 12.27 -2.24 20.57
CA ASP A 165 13.36 -2.27 21.56
C ASP A 165 12.92 -1.76 22.94
N ARG A 166 13.82 -1.87 23.91
CA ARG A 166 13.61 -1.43 25.30
C ARG A 166 14.72 -0.47 25.71
N PHE A 167 14.33 0.65 26.31
CA PHE A 167 15.26 1.68 26.78
C PHE A 167 14.85 2.16 28.18
N ASP A 168 15.83 2.54 29.00
CA ASP A 168 15.53 3.31 30.20
C ASP A 168 15.06 4.72 29.84
N GLU A 169 14.70 5.53 30.85
CA GLU A 169 14.22 6.89 30.62
C GLU A 169 15.24 7.74 29.83
N LYS A 170 16.53 7.63 30.17
CA LYS A 170 17.60 8.37 29.47
C LYS A 170 17.68 7.95 28.00
N GLY A 171 17.64 6.65 27.72
CA GLY A 171 17.64 6.11 26.37
C GLY A 171 16.42 6.60 25.58
N TRP A 172 15.23 6.56 26.16
CA TRP A 172 14.02 7.11 25.51
C TRP A 172 14.15 8.61 25.22
N LYS A 173 14.70 9.41 26.15
CA LYS A 173 14.97 10.84 25.87
C LYS A 173 15.92 11.04 24.69
N THR A 174 16.96 10.22 24.57
CA THR A 174 17.88 10.25 23.42
C THR A 174 17.15 9.90 22.13
N ILE A 175 16.33 8.86 22.13
CA ILE A 175 15.55 8.41 20.97
C ILE A 175 14.53 9.49 20.55
N ILE A 176 13.81 10.10 21.49
CA ILE A 176 12.87 11.20 21.20
C ILE A 176 13.61 12.42 20.63
N THR A 177 14.80 12.76 21.15
CA THR A 177 15.63 13.85 20.61
C THR A 177 16.04 13.58 19.17
N LEU A 178 16.40 12.34 18.87
CA LEU A 178 16.75 11.94 17.51
C LEU A 178 15.52 12.06 16.58
N MET A 179 14.37 11.52 16.99
CA MET A 179 13.13 11.54 16.19
C MET A 179 12.54 12.95 16.02
N SER A 180 12.87 13.90 16.90
CA SER A 180 12.40 15.28 16.74
C SER A 180 13.09 16.02 15.59
N ARG A 181 14.25 15.54 15.12
CA ARG A 181 15.10 16.18 14.09
C ARG A 181 15.37 15.29 12.88
N ILE A 182 14.49 14.32 12.64
CA ILE A 182 14.55 13.46 11.45
C ILE A 182 13.40 13.84 10.53
N ALA A 183 13.75 14.16 9.28
CA ALA A 183 12.79 14.28 8.19
C ALA A 183 12.10 12.94 7.88
N THR A 184 10.98 13.00 7.15
CA THR A 184 10.08 11.86 6.89
C THR A 184 10.75 10.64 6.22
N SER A 185 11.89 10.85 5.56
CA SER A 185 12.78 9.80 5.06
C SER A 185 14.23 10.29 5.09
N GLY A 186 15.17 9.45 5.51
CA GLY A 186 16.59 9.81 5.58
C GLY A 186 17.35 9.11 6.70
N TYR A 187 18.68 9.17 6.62
CA TYR A 187 19.60 8.64 7.63
C TYR A 187 20.07 9.76 8.55
N GLY A 188 19.85 9.61 9.85
CA GLY A 188 20.41 10.46 10.91
C GLY A 188 19.68 11.79 11.14
N SER A 189 19.75 12.28 12.38
CA SER A 189 19.39 13.66 12.73
C SER A 189 20.48 14.59 12.21
N ARG A 190 20.10 15.72 11.63
CA ARG A 190 21.04 16.83 11.43
C ARG A 190 20.93 17.76 12.64
N ASP A 191 22.04 18.05 13.31
CA ASP A 191 22.04 18.82 14.56
C ASP A 191 21.50 20.26 14.41
N ASP A 192 21.43 20.76 13.18
CA ASP A 192 20.88 22.06 12.78
C ASP A 192 19.39 22.03 12.43
N GLU A 193 18.74 20.85 12.37
CA GLU A 193 17.30 20.78 12.14
C GLU A 193 16.51 21.25 13.38
N VAL A 194 15.53 22.13 13.15
CA VAL A 194 14.62 22.60 14.18
C VAL A 194 13.82 21.40 14.70
N PRO A 195 13.87 21.09 16.00
CA PRO A 195 13.16 19.95 16.53
C PRO A 195 11.65 20.16 16.41
N ASN A 196 10.93 19.07 16.15
CA ASN A 196 9.48 19.09 16.19
C ASN A 196 9.00 19.56 17.57
N PRO A 197 8.10 20.55 17.63
CA PRO A 197 7.72 21.17 18.89
C PRO A 197 6.87 20.27 19.80
N LEU A 198 6.12 19.29 19.27
CA LEU A 198 5.42 18.31 20.13
C LEU A 198 6.39 17.39 20.85
N PHE A 199 7.38 16.87 20.13
CA PHE A 199 8.40 16.02 20.75
C PHE A 199 9.22 16.77 21.79
N GLU A 200 9.59 18.03 21.52
CA GLU A 200 10.35 18.83 22.47
C GLU A 200 9.50 19.17 23.70
N TYR A 201 8.24 19.56 23.50
CA TYR A 201 7.33 19.95 24.59
C TYR A 201 7.01 18.78 25.54
N TYR A 202 6.71 17.59 25.02
CA TYR A 202 6.33 16.42 25.83
C TYR A 202 7.48 15.47 26.15
N LYS A 203 8.73 15.84 25.82
CA LYS A 203 9.89 14.94 25.83
C LYS A 203 10.07 14.16 27.13
N ASP A 204 10.07 14.87 28.25
CA ASP A 204 10.38 14.29 29.55
C ASP A 204 9.24 13.37 30.03
N GLU A 205 7.98 13.83 29.93
CA GLU A 205 6.81 13.04 30.31
C GLU A 205 6.67 11.78 29.43
N LEU A 206 6.88 11.93 28.11
CA LEU A 206 6.81 10.82 27.17
C LEU A 206 7.93 9.80 27.43
N ALA A 207 9.15 10.24 27.75
CA ALA A 207 10.25 9.32 28.06
C ALA A 207 10.00 8.50 29.33
N VAL A 208 9.44 9.11 30.37
CA VAL A 208 9.05 8.40 31.60
C VAL A 208 7.98 7.36 31.29
N TYR A 209 6.94 7.75 30.55
CA TYR A 209 5.88 6.84 30.13
C TYR A 209 6.42 5.66 29.32
N LEU A 210 7.25 5.92 28.30
CA LEU A 210 7.84 4.88 27.46
C LEU A 210 8.83 3.99 28.22
N ALA A 211 9.54 4.49 29.23
CA ALA A 211 10.38 3.67 30.09
C ALA A 211 9.56 2.70 30.96
N ALA A 212 8.35 3.09 31.40
CA ALA A 212 7.45 2.18 32.11
C ALA A 212 6.86 1.10 31.18
N VAL A 213 6.56 1.47 29.94
CA VAL A 213 5.96 0.59 28.92
C VAL A 213 7.00 -0.36 28.32
N ARG A 214 8.15 0.15 27.91
CA ARG A 214 9.24 -0.54 27.19
C ARG A 214 10.60 -0.22 27.82
N GLY A 215 10.71 -0.37 29.14
CA GLY A 215 11.98 -0.29 29.86
C GLY A 215 12.64 -1.64 30.13
N PRO A 216 13.80 -1.64 30.81
CA PRO A 216 14.48 -2.86 31.25
C PRO A 216 13.71 -3.62 32.35
N GLY A 217 12.80 -2.94 33.06
CA GLY A 217 11.92 -3.56 34.05
C GLY A 217 10.68 -4.24 33.44
N PRO A 218 9.80 -4.81 34.30
CA PRO A 218 8.51 -5.35 33.87
C PRO A 218 7.70 -4.30 33.11
N SER A 219 7.12 -4.70 31.98
CA SER A 219 6.29 -3.81 31.17
C SER A 219 4.94 -3.55 31.84
N THR A 220 4.46 -2.31 31.80
CA THR A 220 3.11 -1.94 32.20
C THR A 220 2.05 -2.19 31.11
N MET A 221 2.46 -2.60 29.91
CA MET A 221 1.53 -2.92 28.81
C MET A 221 0.61 -4.07 29.17
N LYS A 222 -0.63 -3.97 28.70
CA LYS A 222 -1.59 -5.08 28.71
C LYS A 222 -1.83 -5.48 27.26
N LEU A 223 -1.18 -6.55 26.82
CA LEU A 223 -1.21 -6.97 25.42
C LEU A 223 -2.67 -7.20 24.97
N ALA A 224 -3.08 -6.46 23.93
CA ALA A 224 -4.45 -6.38 23.45
C ALA A 224 -4.52 -6.67 21.93
N PRO A 225 -4.24 -7.92 21.51
CA PRO A 225 -4.31 -8.31 20.11
C PRO A 225 -5.75 -8.23 19.59
N ARG A 226 -5.91 -7.99 18.28
CA ARG A 226 -7.22 -8.04 17.62
C ARG A 226 -7.67 -9.49 17.45
N ALA A 227 -8.97 -9.67 17.22
CA ALA A 227 -9.50 -10.97 16.82
C ALA A 227 -8.86 -11.42 15.49
N ARG A 228 -8.62 -12.73 15.37
CA ARG A 228 -8.18 -13.36 14.12
C ARG A 228 -9.27 -13.25 13.04
N PRO A 229 -8.88 -13.28 11.75
CA PRO A 229 -9.82 -13.34 10.62
C PRO A 229 -10.82 -14.49 10.76
N ARG A 230 -12.08 -14.26 10.38
CA ARG A 230 -13.11 -15.31 10.33
C ARG A 230 -14.02 -15.21 9.12
N GLY A 231 -14.62 -16.33 8.72
CA GLY A 231 -15.61 -16.38 7.64
C GLY A 231 -15.06 -15.78 6.34
N GLU A 232 -15.72 -14.75 5.80
CA GLU A 232 -15.33 -14.06 4.56
C GLU A 232 -13.88 -13.54 4.57
N GLU A 233 -13.37 -13.13 5.73
CA GLU A 233 -12.01 -12.59 5.88
C GLU A 233 -10.93 -13.65 5.57
N THR A 234 -11.26 -14.94 5.74
CA THR A 234 -10.35 -16.08 5.47
C THR A 234 -10.36 -16.52 4.00
N MET A 235 -11.26 -15.96 3.19
CA MET A 235 -11.42 -16.37 1.78
C MET A 235 -10.37 -15.76 0.86
N VAL A 236 -9.63 -14.75 1.34
CA VAL A 236 -8.54 -14.11 0.60
C VAL A 236 -7.35 -15.05 0.44
N VAL A 237 -6.71 -14.96 -0.73
CA VAL A 237 -5.40 -15.50 -1.05
C VAL A 237 -4.49 -14.31 -1.31
N ILE A 238 -3.38 -14.24 -0.60
CA ILE A 238 -2.44 -13.12 -0.69
C ILE A 238 -1.15 -13.62 -1.32
N ARG A 239 -0.69 -12.97 -2.39
CA ARG A 239 0.63 -13.20 -2.96
C ARG A 239 1.50 -11.97 -2.77
N GLU A 240 2.61 -12.13 -2.07
CA GLU A 240 3.59 -11.09 -1.83
C GLU A 240 4.78 -11.33 -2.73
N TYR A 241 5.11 -10.35 -3.58
CA TYR A 241 6.26 -10.39 -4.49
C TYR A 241 7.35 -9.48 -3.96
N ASP A 242 8.58 -9.95 -3.94
CA ASP A 242 9.72 -9.13 -3.58
C ASP A 242 9.92 -8.02 -4.64
N THR A 243 10.18 -6.79 -4.19
CA THR A 243 10.42 -5.60 -5.05
C THR A 243 11.82 -5.04 -4.95
N ASN A 244 12.68 -5.72 -4.19
CA ASN A 244 14.07 -5.36 -3.94
C ASN A 244 14.83 -4.95 -5.20
N GLN A 245 15.78 -4.03 -5.03
CA GLN A 245 16.70 -3.66 -6.10
C GLN A 245 17.38 -4.89 -6.71
N PRO A 246 17.62 -4.90 -8.04
CA PRO A 246 18.47 -5.90 -8.65
C PRO A 246 19.81 -6.02 -7.92
N GLY A 247 20.16 -7.24 -7.50
CA GLY A 247 21.41 -7.55 -6.78
C GLY A 247 21.31 -7.62 -5.25
N THR A 248 20.19 -7.23 -4.63
CA THR A 248 19.98 -7.33 -3.16
C THR A 248 19.04 -8.48 -2.76
N GLY A 249 18.51 -9.22 -3.74
CA GLY A 249 17.43 -10.21 -3.62
C GLY A 249 17.79 -11.51 -2.89
N LEU A 250 17.90 -11.45 -1.57
CA LEU A 250 17.88 -12.65 -0.73
C LEU A 250 16.42 -13.05 -0.48
N PRO A 251 15.97 -14.25 -0.88
CA PRO A 251 14.66 -14.73 -0.49
C PRO A 251 14.70 -15.06 1.02
N LEU A 252 13.86 -14.41 1.82
CA LEU A 252 13.70 -14.62 3.28
C LEU A 252 14.82 -14.01 4.15
N PHE A 253 14.81 -12.69 4.27
CA PHE A 253 15.55 -11.93 5.29
C PHE A 253 14.56 -11.39 6.34
N ASP A 254 15.02 -10.53 7.25
CA ASP A 254 14.11 -9.85 8.18
C ASP A 254 13.29 -8.79 7.42
N ASP A 255 12.20 -9.25 6.82
CA ASP A 255 11.29 -8.53 5.94
C ASP A 255 9.84 -8.53 6.47
N GLY A 256 9.68 -8.82 7.77
CA GLY A 256 8.41 -8.91 8.46
C GLY A 256 7.59 -10.18 8.23
N SER A 257 8.03 -11.13 7.39
CA SER A 257 7.29 -12.39 7.18
C SER A 257 7.26 -13.31 8.42
N PHE A 258 8.29 -13.25 9.27
CA PHE A 258 8.36 -14.03 10.50
C PHE A 258 8.06 -13.17 11.73
N TRP A 259 6.85 -13.30 12.27
CA TRP A 259 6.32 -12.36 13.26
C TRP A 259 7.08 -12.36 14.59
N HIS A 260 7.77 -13.46 14.91
CA HIS A 260 8.59 -13.53 16.13
C HIS A 260 9.85 -12.65 16.08
N LEU A 261 10.25 -12.16 14.90
CA LEU A 261 11.37 -11.23 14.73
C LEU A 261 10.94 -9.76 14.89
N GLY A 262 9.63 -9.50 14.94
CA GLY A 262 9.06 -8.15 14.98
C GLY A 262 8.97 -7.49 13.61
N ALA A 263 8.59 -6.21 13.61
CA ALA A 263 8.60 -5.40 12.40
C ALA A 263 10.02 -5.24 11.84
N PRO A 264 10.18 -5.26 10.51
CA PRO A 264 11.45 -5.00 9.85
C PRO A 264 11.82 -3.51 9.98
N SER A 265 13.11 -3.21 9.81
CA SER A 265 13.55 -1.82 9.69
C SER A 265 13.59 -1.42 8.22
N LYS A 266 12.84 -0.37 7.87
CA LYS A 266 12.90 0.26 6.55
C LYS A 266 14.22 0.98 6.24
N LEU A 267 15.09 1.13 7.25
CA LEU A 267 16.46 1.63 7.04
C LEU A 267 17.39 0.53 6.48
N ASP A 268 16.98 -0.73 6.55
CA ASP A 268 17.63 -1.77 5.79
C ASP A 268 17.29 -1.57 4.31
N ILE A 269 18.29 -1.27 3.48
CA ILE A 269 18.11 -1.06 2.04
C ILE A 269 17.47 -2.27 1.33
N ARG A 270 17.53 -3.46 1.93
CA ARG A 270 16.85 -4.66 1.40
C ARG A 270 15.34 -4.58 1.59
N ASN A 271 14.86 -3.85 2.59
CA ASN A 271 13.45 -3.70 2.95
C ASN A 271 12.77 -2.51 2.26
N HIS A 272 13.53 -1.66 1.58
CA HIS A 272 13.04 -0.33 1.21
C HIS A 272 12.78 -0.26 -0.30
N HIS A 273 11.59 -0.62 -0.76
CA HIS A 273 11.15 -0.50 -2.17
C HIS A 273 9.61 -0.58 -2.22
N SER A 274 8.98 0.01 -3.25
CA SER A 274 7.52 0.03 -3.46
C SER A 274 6.74 1.00 -2.57
N MET A 275 6.43 2.21 -3.07
CA MET A 275 5.63 3.21 -2.34
C MET A 275 4.13 3.12 -2.65
N ASP A 276 3.78 3.11 -3.95
CA ASP A 276 2.43 2.89 -4.45
C ASP A 276 2.46 1.80 -5.54
N GLY A 277 1.30 1.35 -5.99
CA GLY A 277 1.20 0.23 -6.91
C GLY A 277 -0.19 0.05 -7.47
N THR A 278 -0.25 -0.51 -8.67
CA THR A 278 -1.49 -0.74 -9.42
C THR A 278 -1.50 -2.14 -10.06
N LEU A 279 -2.59 -2.48 -10.74
CA LEU A 279 -2.76 -3.73 -11.46
C LEU A 279 -3.18 -3.40 -12.89
N ASP A 280 -2.55 -4.03 -13.87
CA ASP A 280 -3.12 -4.02 -15.21
C ASP A 280 -4.25 -5.05 -15.36
N PHE A 281 -4.94 -4.99 -16.49
CA PHE A 281 -6.09 -5.87 -16.74
C PHE A 281 -5.71 -7.33 -17.07
N ASP A 282 -4.42 -7.62 -17.27
CA ASP A 282 -3.88 -8.98 -17.37
C ASP A 282 -3.50 -9.55 -15.97
N GLY A 283 -3.62 -8.71 -14.93
CA GLY A 283 -3.40 -9.04 -13.53
C GLY A 283 -1.94 -8.93 -13.10
N HIS A 284 -1.06 -8.36 -13.92
CA HIS A 284 0.31 -8.06 -13.51
C HIS A 284 0.32 -6.94 -12.48
N VAL A 285 1.21 -7.05 -11.52
CA VAL A 285 1.34 -6.09 -10.42
C VAL A 285 2.33 -5.02 -10.85
N TRP A 286 1.99 -3.76 -10.63
CA TRP A 286 2.87 -2.62 -10.89
C TRP A 286 3.17 -1.92 -9.58
N PHE A 287 4.39 -1.41 -9.44
CA PHE A 287 4.80 -0.66 -8.26
C PHE A 287 5.74 0.49 -8.60
N SER A 288 5.69 1.55 -7.80
CA SER A 288 6.56 2.72 -7.92
C SER A 288 7.77 2.61 -6.98
N ASP A 289 8.94 3.02 -7.45
CA ASP A 289 10.09 3.22 -6.57
C ASP A 289 10.17 4.68 -6.13
N ASP A 290 9.84 4.91 -4.86
CA ASP A 290 10.02 6.19 -4.20
C ASP A 290 11.16 6.14 -3.17
N LEU A 291 11.75 7.30 -2.89
CA LEU A 291 12.73 7.53 -1.81
C LEU A 291 14.05 6.73 -1.87
N ASN A 292 14.23 5.84 -2.86
CA ASN A 292 15.50 5.15 -3.15
C ASN A 292 16.02 5.48 -4.54
N PRO A 293 16.88 6.51 -4.65
CA PRO A 293 17.60 6.79 -5.87
C PRO A 293 18.38 5.55 -6.32
N ASN A 294 18.04 5.04 -7.49
CA ASN A 294 18.70 3.87 -8.07
C ASN A 294 18.89 4.11 -9.58
N PRO A 295 19.88 3.48 -10.23
CA PRO A 295 20.13 3.72 -11.65
C PRO A 295 19.22 2.92 -12.59
N TYR A 296 18.33 2.06 -12.07
CA TYR A 296 17.69 1.00 -12.84
C TYR A 296 16.20 1.24 -13.12
N ARG A 297 15.46 1.84 -12.18
CA ARG A 297 13.99 1.77 -12.18
C ARG A 297 13.33 2.98 -11.52
N SER A 298 12.28 3.44 -12.19
CA SER A 298 11.25 4.36 -11.67
C SER A 298 9.97 3.58 -11.31
N VAL A 299 9.58 2.63 -12.17
CA VAL A 299 8.39 1.77 -11.99
C VAL A 299 8.74 0.32 -12.37
N GLY A 300 8.25 -0.65 -11.62
CA GLY A 300 8.39 -2.08 -11.90
C GLY A 300 7.06 -2.73 -12.27
N ARG A 301 7.09 -3.66 -13.22
CA ARG A 301 5.98 -4.59 -13.52
C ARG A 301 6.38 -6.00 -13.14
N ILE A 302 5.57 -6.65 -12.33
CA ILE A 302 5.75 -8.02 -11.88
C ILE A 302 4.81 -8.95 -12.65
N ASP A 303 5.38 -9.96 -13.30
CA ASP A 303 4.60 -11.08 -13.79
C ASP A 303 4.01 -11.85 -12.60
N TRP A 304 2.69 -11.82 -12.45
CA TRP A 304 2.04 -12.36 -11.25
C TRP A 304 2.19 -13.89 -11.13
N ARG A 305 2.46 -14.62 -12.22
CA ARG A 305 2.60 -16.07 -12.18
C ARG A 305 4.01 -16.48 -11.77
N THR A 306 5.00 -15.78 -12.27
CA THR A 306 6.42 -16.15 -12.15
C THR A 306 7.18 -15.33 -11.11
N GLY A 307 6.68 -14.14 -10.76
CA GLY A 307 7.36 -13.16 -9.92
C GLY A 307 8.48 -12.40 -10.63
N ALA A 308 8.59 -12.51 -11.95
CA ALA A 308 9.63 -11.83 -12.73
C ALA A 308 9.33 -10.32 -12.84
N VAL A 309 10.34 -9.48 -12.58
CA VAL A 309 10.21 -8.01 -12.64
C VAL A 309 10.77 -7.45 -13.94
N THR A 310 9.95 -6.67 -14.66
CA THR A 310 10.36 -5.80 -15.76
C THR A 310 10.52 -4.37 -15.23
N ASN A 311 11.70 -3.77 -15.40
CA ASN A 311 12.01 -2.44 -14.87
C ASN A 311 11.86 -1.37 -15.96
N PHE A 312 11.18 -0.26 -15.64
CA PHE A 312 11.03 0.91 -16.49
C PHE A 312 11.73 2.11 -15.86
N LYS A 313 12.52 2.84 -16.66
CA LYS A 313 13.33 3.97 -16.20
C LYS A 313 12.92 5.25 -16.90
N VAL A 314 12.56 6.26 -16.11
CA VAL A 314 12.59 7.66 -16.54
C VAL A 314 13.87 8.25 -15.96
N PRO A 315 14.85 8.68 -16.79
CA PRO A 315 16.08 9.29 -16.28
C PRO A 315 15.81 10.62 -15.58
N ARG A 316 16.60 10.93 -14.55
CA ARG A 316 16.62 12.28 -13.96
C ARG A 316 17.25 13.29 -14.91
N SER A 317 16.71 14.50 -14.94
CA SER A 317 17.26 15.63 -15.68
C SER A 317 18.53 16.23 -15.07
N ASP A 318 18.90 15.84 -13.85
CA ASP A 318 20.05 16.37 -13.09
C ASP A 318 21.42 15.84 -13.53
N GLY A 319 21.47 14.94 -14.52
CA GLY A 319 22.72 14.36 -15.03
C GLY A 319 23.35 13.28 -14.13
N SER A 320 22.71 12.90 -13.02
CA SER A 320 23.21 11.86 -12.11
C SER A 320 23.24 10.46 -12.71
N GLY A 321 22.55 10.24 -13.83
CA GLY A 321 22.33 8.92 -14.43
C GLY A 321 21.32 8.05 -13.66
N LEU A 322 20.74 8.57 -12.58
CA LEU A 322 19.75 7.87 -11.76
C LEU A 322 18.36 7.85 -12.42
N ALA A 323 17.54 6.90 -12.01
CA ALA A 323 16.13 6.89 -12.30
C ALA A 323 15.39 7.92 -11.42
N SER A 324 14.35 8.51 -11.99
CA SER A 324 13.44 9.42 -11.29
C SER A 324 12.62 8.64 -10.27
N THR A 325 12.45 9.22 -9.09
CA THR A 325 11.55 8.67 -8.06
C THR A 325 10.11 8.86 -8.50
N VAL A 326 9.27 7.89 -8.16
CA VAL A 326 7.85 7.89 -8.47
C VAL A 326 7.11 7.61 -7.18
N HIS A 327 6.17 8.48 -6.83
CA HIS A 327 5.34 8.31 -5.65
C HIS A 327 4.11 7.47 -6.00
N ASP A 328 3.16 8.03 -6.77
CA ASP A 328 1.95 7.31 -7.19
C ASP A 328 2.09 6.67 -8.59
N VAL A 329 1.40 5.54 -8.77
CA VAL A 329 1.21 4.89 -10.07
C VAL A 329 -0.23 4.38 -10.18
N ILE A 330 -0.90 4.70 -11.28
CA ILE A 330 -2.32 4.36 -11.49
C ILE A 330 -2.53 3.66 -12.84
N THR A 331 -3.64 2.96 -12.97
CA THR A 331 -4.12 2.38 -14.24
C THR A 331 -5.36 3.12 -14.67
N ASP A 332 -5.39 3.62 -15.91
CA ASP A 332 -6.57 4.29 -16.47
C ASP A 332 -7.62 3.28 -16.99
N PRO A 333 -8.84 3.73 -17.37
CA PRO A 333 -9.87 2.83 -17.89
C PRO A 333 -9.51 2.12 -19.21
N GLN A 334 -8.47 2.55 -19.92
CA GLN A 334 -7.94 1.90 -21.12
C GLN A 334 -6.84 0.88 -20.80
N GLY A 335 -6.47 0.73 -19.52
CA GLY A 335 -5.41 -0.15 -19.05
C GLY A 335 -4.02 0.44 -19.18
N ILE A 336 -3.88 1.75 -19.45
CA ILE A 336 -2.58 2.41 -19.53
C ILE A 336 -2.11 2.79 -18.12
N ILE A 337 -0.82 2.59 -17.85
CA ILE A 337 -0.21 2.95 -16.58
C ILE A 337 0.26 4.40 -16.64
N TRP A 338 -0.10 5.22 -15.66
CA TRP A 338 0.27 6.64 -15.56
C TRP A 338 0.96 6.97 -14.24
N PHE A 339 1.94 7.87 -14.29
CA PHE A 339 2.68 8.33 -13.11
C PHE A 339 3.44 9.64 -13.39
N GLY A 340 3.69 10.43 -12.34
CA GLY A 340 4.59 11.57 -12.40
C GLY A 340 6.06 11.16 -12.24
N ALA A 341 6.96 11.70 -13.08
CA ALA A 341 8.40 11.46 -12.98
C ALA A 341 9.20 12.64 -13.55
N ASP A 342 10.23 13.09 -12.83
CA ASP A 342 11.12 14.19 -13.26
C ASP A 342 10.39 15.51 -13.60
N GLY A 343 9.24 15.78 -12.97
CA GLY A 343 8.43 16.96 -13.29
C GLY A 343 7.57 16.82 -14.55
N LYS A 344 7.54 15.63 -15.15
CA LYS A 344 6.74 15.26 -16.33
C LYS A 344 5.69 14.24 -15.94
N LEU A 345 4.66 14.11 -16.76
CA LEU A 345 3.75 12.99 -16.71
C LEU A 345 4.27 11.89 -17.64
N ALA A 346 4.29 10.65 -17.20
CA ALA A 346 4.70 9.50 -17.98
C ALA A 346 3.56 8.50 -18.11
N ARG A 347 3.58 7.74 -19.21
CA ARG A 347 2.67 6.61 -19.40
C ARG A 347 3.39 5.39 -19.95
N ILE A 348 2.90 4.20 -19.60
CA ILE A 348 3.36 2.92 -20.15
C ILE A 348 2.17 2.13 -20.68
N GLU A 349 2.26 1.68 -21.93
CA GLU A 349 1.35 0.66 -22.45
C GLU A 349 1.78 -0.72 -21.92
N PRO A 350 0.96 -1.42 -21.11
CA PRO A 350 1.43 -2.61 -20.39
C PRO A 350 1.96 -3.73 -21.28
N ARG A 351 1.35 -3.95 -22.45
CA ARG A 351 1.68 -5.09 -23.31
C ARG A 351 2.94 -4.86 -24.13
N SER A 352 3.09 -3.68 -24.73
CA SER A 352 4.28 -3.36 -25.54
C SER A 352 5.45 -2.89 -24.69
N GLY A 353 5.20 -2.37 -23.48
CA GLY A 353 6.21 -1.70 -22.66
C GLY A 353 6.61 -0.32 -23.18
N LYS A 354 5.88 0.25 -24.16
CA LYS A 354 6.17 1.57 -24.70
C LYS A 354 5.97 2.64 -23.63
N LEU A 355 7.03 3.40 -23.34
CA LEU A 355 7.06 4.52 -22.40
C LEU A 355 7.03 5.84 -23.19
N ASP A 356 6.04 6.70 -22.91
CA ASP A 356 5.98 8.09 -23.39
C ASP A 356 6.03 9.07 -22.20
N THR A 357 6.57 10.27 -22.41
CA THR A 357 6.56 11.36 -21.42
C THR A 357 5.98 12.64 -21.99
N PHE A 358 5.24 13.38 -21.16
CA PHE A 358 4.56 14.63 -21.48
C PHE A 358 5.02 15.70 -20.50
N GLU A 359 5.61 16.76 -21.03
CA GLU A 359 6.08 17.89 -20.23
C GLU A 359 5.00 18.99 -20.22
N PRO A 360 4.61 19.50 -19.04
CA PRO A 360 3.74 20.67 -18.98
C PRO A 360 4.46 21.91 -19.53
N PRO A 361 3.74 22.89 -20.11
CA PRO A 361 4.28 24.21 -20.38
C PRO A 361 4.93 24.82 -19.13
N LYS A 362 6.09 25.46 -19.29
CA LYS A 362 6.94 25.92 -18.17
C LYS A 362 6.18 26.86 -17.21
N GLU A 363 5.29 27.68 -17.76
CA GLU A 363 4.45 28.62 -17.03
C GLU A 363 3.41 27.95 -16.12
N LEU A 364 3.06 26.69 -16.37
CA LEU A 364 2.16 25.91 -15.53
C LEU A 364 2.88 25.18 -14.39
N GLY A 365 4.22 25.17 -14.40
CA GLY A 365 5.03 24.49 -13.40
C GLY A 365 5.35 23.04 -13.77
N ARG A 366 5.54 22.19 -12.76
CA ARG A 366 6.00 20.80 -12.92
C ARG A 366 4.98 19.82 -12.37
N VAL A 367 4.92 18.63 -12.96
CA VAL A 367 4.12 17.50 -12.46
C VAL A 367 4.73 16.98 -11.15
N GLY A 368 3.91 16.86 -10.11
CA GLY A 368 4.25 16.29 -8.82
C GLY A 368 4.05 14.78 -8.75
N GLY A 369 4.27 14.20 -7.57
CA GLY A 369 4.22 12.75 -7.37
C GLY A 369 2.82 12.14 -7.27
N MET A 370 1.80 12.95 -6.96
CA MET A 370 0.41 12.49 -6.78
C MET A 370 -0.30 12.45 -8.14
N THR A 371 -0.99 11.37 -8.45
CA THR A 371 -1.65 11.18 -9.76
C THR A 371 -3.03 10.53 -9.60
N ALA A 372 -4.03 11.00 -10.35
CA ALA A 372 -5.36 10.39 -10.42
C ALA A 372 -5.93 10.45 -11.84
N VAL A 373 -6.89 9.57 -12.14
CA VAL A 373 -7.66 9.59 -13.40
C VAL A 373 -9.11 9.95 -13.09
N ASP A 374 -9.71 10.80 -13.91
CA ASP A 374 -11.13 11.16 -13.79
C ASP A 374 -12.04 10.30 -14.68
N GLY A 375 -13.36 10.43 -14.48
CA GLY A 375 -14.36 9.68 -15.24
C GLY A 375 -14.39 9.95 -16.75
N LYS A 376 -13.67 10.97 -17.23
CA LYS A 376 -13.53 11.30 -18.66
C LYS A 376 -12.22 10.77 -19.26
N GLY A 377 -11.38 10.11 -18.45
CA GLY A 377 -10.08 9.58 -18.84
C GLY A 377 -8.97 10.64 -18.89
N ARG A 378 -9.15 11.78 -18.22
CA ARG A 378 -8.11 12.80 -18.08
C ARG A 378 -7.28 12.55 -16.83
N ILE A 379 -6.04 13.00 -16.86
CA ILE A 379 -5.06 12.71 -15.82
C ILE A 379 -4.85 13.97 -14.97
N TRP A 380 -5.17 13.85 -13.69
CA TRP A 380 -4.87 14.83 -12.68
C TRP A 380 -3.52 14.51 -12.06
N SER A 381 -2.72 15.54 -11.79
CA SER A 381 -1.48 15.41 -11.03
C SER A 381 -1.29 16.58 -10.08
N GLY A 382 -0.57 16.37 -8.98
CA GLY A 382 -0.09 17.49 -8.18
C GLY A 382 0.75 18.45 -9.04
N GLY A 383 0.73 19.75 -8.77
CA GLY A 383 1.59 20.68 -9.50
C GLY A 383 1.53 22.10 -8.98
N GLY A 384 2.70 22.71 -8.76
CA GLY A 384 2.83 24.02 -8.12
C GLY A 384 2.13 24.07 -6.75
N ASN A 385 1.40 25.16 -6.48
CA ASN A 385 0.51 25.31 -5.32
C ASN A 385 -0.93 24.90 -5.68
N GLY A 386 -1.12 23.65 -6.11
CA GLY A 386 -2.42 23.11 -6.53
C GLY A 386 -2.31 21.85 -7.39
N ALA A 387 -3.04 21.81 -8.51
CA ALA A 387 -3.11 20.64 -9.39
C ALA A 387 -2.97 21.02 -10.88
N LEU A 388 -2.50 20.05 -11.66
CA LEU A 388 -2.48 20.07 -13.12
C LEU A 388 -3.46 19.03 -13.66
N LEU A 389 -4.11 19.34 -14.77
CA LEU A 389 -4.95 18.44 -15.54
C LEU A 389 -4.37 18.30 -16.95
N PHE A 390 -4.17 17.06 -17.38
CA PHE A 390 -3.75 16.69 -18.73
C PHE A 390 -4.86 15.90 -19.42
N ASP A 391 -5.22 16.28 -20.64
CA ASP A 391 -6.13 15.51 -21.50
C ASP A 391 -5.32 14.71 -22.53
N PRO A 392 -5.24 13.37 -22.40
CA PRO A 392 -4.49 12.53 -23.33
C PRO A 392 -5.00 12.55 -24.78
N LYS A 393 -6.25 12.97 -25.02
CA LYS A 393 -6.85 13.02 -26.36
C LYS A 393 -6.42 14.26 -27.13
N THR A 394 -6.27 15.39 -26.44
CA THR A 394 -5.98 16.69 -27.05
C THR A 394 -4.54 17.16 -26.79
N GLY A 395 -3.86 16.59 -25.79
CA GLY A 395 -2.55 17.02 -25.33
C GLY A 395 -2.58 18.32 -24.53
N GLN A 396 -3.76 18.82 -24.15
CA GLN A 396 -3.91 20.09 -23.45
C GLN A 396 -3.62 19.97 -21.96
N TRP A 397 -3.07 21.04 -21.40
CA TRP A 397 -2.78 21.21 -19.98
C TRP A 397 -3.60 22.34 -19.38
N THR A 398 -4.07 22.16 -18.15
CA THR A 398 -4.74 23.18 -17.36
C THR A 398 -4.19 23.17 -15.93
N SER A 399 -4.03 24.34 -15.31
CA SER A 399 -3.60 24.45 -13.91
C SER A 399 -4.71 25.00 -13.01
N TYR A 400 -4.68 24.54 -11.76
CA TYR A 400 -5.61 24.91 -10.70
C TYR A 400 -4.81 25.25 -9.46
N LYS A 401 -5.18 26.33 -8.77
CA LYS A 401 -4.52 26.77 -7.53
C LYS A 401 -5.25 26.21 -6.32
N ASN A 402 -4.55 26.10 -5.20
CA ASN A 402 -5.19 25.77 -3.94
C ASN A 402 -6.18 26.87 -3.52
N PRO A 403 -7.37 26.51 -3.03
CA PRO A 403 -8.37 27.48 -2.58
C PRO A 403 -8.00 28.12 -1.24
N GLU A 404 -7.24 27.42 -0.39
CA GLU A 404 -6.74 27.92 0.90
C GLU A 404 -5.22 28.12 0.83
N SER A 405 -4.74 29.22 1.39
CA SER A 405 -3.32 29.57 1.50
C SER A 405 -2.92 29.73 2.98
N ALA A 406 -1.77 29.19 3.38
CA ALA A 406 -1.19 29.37 4.70
C ALA A 406 0.16 30.11 4.62
N PRO A 407 0.61 30.77 5.70
CA PRO A 407 1.91 31.45 5.73
C PRO A 407 3.08 30.50 5.46
N GLU A 408 2.96 29.24 5.86
CA GLU A 408 3.91 28.18 5.54
C GLU A 408 3.37 27.33 4.37
N GLU A 409 4.11 27.31 3.26
CA GLU A 409 3.70 26.63 2.02
C GLU A 409 3.39 25.14 2.24
N GLY A 410 4.10 24.48 3.16
CA GLY A 410 3.94 23.06 3.48
C GLY A 410 2.58 22.68 4.07
N LEU A 411 1.89 23.61 4.74
CA LEU A 411 0.56 23.37 5.33
C LEU A 411 -0.55 23.33 4.27
N THR A 412 -0.32 23.97 3.12
CA THR A 412 -1.29 24.01 2.02
C THR A 412 -0.94 23.12 0.84
N ALA A 413 0.17 22.37 0.93
CA ALA A 413 0.64 21.52 -0.15
C ALA A 413 -0.43 20.51 -0.61
N THR A 414 -0.55 20.37 -1.93
CA THR A 414 -1.34 19.31 -2.55
C THR A 414 -0.77 17.97 -2.16
N TYR A 415 -1.60 17.12 -1.58
CA TYR A 415 -1.26 15.73 -1.32
C TYR A 415 -2.12 14.80 -2.17
N GLY A 416 -2.54 13.66 -1.64
CA GLY A 416 -3.28 12.67 -2.39
C GLY A 416 -4.51 13.23 -3.09
N MET A 417 -4.87 12.61 -4.21
CA MET A 417 -5.91 13.09 -5.10
C MET A 417 -6.78 11.98 -5.67
N ALA A 418 -7.96 12.38 -6.15
CA ALA A 418 -8.93 11.55 -6.85
C ALA A 418 -9.55 12.32 -8.01
N GLY A 419 -9.88 11.62 -9.10
CA GLY A 419 -10.75 12.12 -10.15
C GLY A 419 -12.14 11.53 -9.98
N ASP A 420 -13.19 12.35 -9.98
CA ASP A 420 -14.55 11.85 -9.90
C ASP A 420 -15.16 11.54 -11.27
N ARG A 421 -16.34 10.91 -11.26
CA ARG A 421 -17.03 10.47 -12.47
C ARG A 421 -17.47 11.60 -13.41
N ASP A 422 -17.59 12.83 -12.92
CA ASP A 422 -17.99 13.99 -13.73
C ASP A 422 -16.79 14.71 -14.35
N GLY A 423 -15.58 14.26 -14.05
CA GLY A 423 -14.36 14.89 -14.51
C GLY A 423 -13.80 15.93 -13.54
N ASN A 424 -14.27 15.99 -12.29
CA ASN A 424 -13.69 16.91 -11.33
C ASN A 424 -12.44 16.30 -10.67
N GLY A 425 -11.46 17.13 -10.39
CA GLY A 425 -10.29 16.78 -9.58
C GLY A 425 -10.55 17.12 -8.12
N TRP A 426 -10.11 16.23 -7.23
CA TRP A 426 -10.18 16.38 -5.78
C TRP A 426 -8.82 16.11 -5.17
N TRP A 427 -8.36 16.93 -4.23
CA TRP A 427 -7.09 16.68 -3.54
C TRP A 427 -7.10 17.19 -2.11
N ALA A 428 -6.29 16.55 -1.26
CA ALA A 428 -6.19 16.90 0.14
C ALA A 428 -5.18 18.03 0.36
N GLN A 429 -5.60 19.05 1.11
CA GLN A 429 -4.70 19.92 1.87
C GLN A 429 -4.69 19.38 3.32
N HIS A 430 -3.97 18.27 3.51
CA HIS A 430 -4.13 17.37 4.67
C HIS A 430 -3.89 18.02 6.03
N ALA A 431 -3.03 19.04 6.11
CA ALA A 431 -2.78 19.75 7.36
C ALA A 431 -3.99 20.57 7.83
N LEU A 432 -4.93 20.89 6.92
CA LEU A 432 -6.06 21.79 7.16
C LEU A 432 -7.42 21.08 7.20
N ASP A 433 -7.46 19.76 7.01
CA ASP A 433 -8.72 19.00 6.83
C ASP A 433 -9.63 19.58 5.72
N VAL A 434 -8.98 19.99 4.62
CA VAL A 434 -9.65 20.50 3.42
C VAL A 434 -9.47 19.52 2.27
N LEU A 435 -10.58 19.20 1.61
CA LEU A 435 -10.58 18.62 0.27
C LEU A 435 -10.84 19.74 -0.74
N ALA A 436 -9.80 20.10 -1.49
CA ALA A 436 -9.95 21.02 -2.60
C ALA A 436 -10.61 20.30 -3.78
N LYS A 437 -11.47 21.02 -4.50
CA LYS A 437 -12.17 20.52 -5.70
C LYS A 437 -11.99 21.49 -6.86
N ALA A 438 -11.72 20.96 -8.04
CA ALA A 438 -11.76 21.68 -9.32
C ALA A 438 -12.69 20.99 -10.32
N ASP A 439 -13.46 21.77 -11.07
CA ASP A 439 -14.14 21.27 -12.27
C ASP A 439 -13.15 21.22 -13.43
N GLY A 440 -12.93 20.03 -13.98
CA GLY A 440 -12.01 19.83 -15.09
C GLY A 440 -12.44 20.50 -16.39
N ASP A 441 -13.71 20.87 -16.53
CA ASP A 441 -14.23 21.59 -17.70
C ASP A 441 -14.21 23.11 -17.50
N THR A 442 -13.96 23.59 -16.28
CA THR A 442 -13.91 25.02 -15.93
C THR A 442 -12.52 25.39 -15.39
N PRO A 443 -11.58 25.83 -16.25
CA PRO A 443 -10.21 26.17 -15.85
C PRO A 443 -10.12 27.18 -14.70
N GLY A 444 -9.14 26.96 -13.81
CA GLY A 444 -8.66 27.94 -12.83
C GLY A 444 -9.56 28.19 -11.61
N LYS A 445 -10.74 27.56 -11.52
CA LYS A 445 -11.62 27.67 -10.35
C LYS A 445 -11.51 26.47 -9.44
N THR A 446 -11.26 26.73 -8.16
CA THR A 446 -11.20 25.73 -7.09
C THR A 446 -12.05 26.15 -5.91
N ILE A 447 -12.62 25.17 -5.21
CA ILE A 447 -13.35 25.41 -3.95
C ILE A 447 -12.74 24.56 -2.83
N ALA A 448 -12.84 25.08 -1.60
CA ALA A 448 -12.46 24.34 -0.40
C ALA A 448 -13.69 23.64 0.18
N VAL A 449 -13.66 22.31 0.26
CA VAL A 449 -14.62 21.53 1.03
C VAL A 449 -14.00 21.24 2.39
N LYS A 450 -14.42 22.02 3.40
CA LYS A 450 -13.96 21.87 4.79
C LYS A 450 -14.62 20.65 5.41
N VAL A 451 -13.81 19.74 5.93
CA VAL A 451 -14.31 18.65 6.76
C VAL A 451 -14.55 19.20 8.16
N PRO A 452 -15.72 18.95 8.78
CA PRO A 452 -15.97 19.37 10.16
C PRO A 452 -14.88 18.84 11.09
N LYS A 453 -14.55 19.55 12.18
CA LYS A 453 -13.56 19.03 13.14
C LYS A 453 -13.97 17.67 13.67
N ALA A 454 -12.96 16.83 13.86
CA ALA A 454 -13.14 15.47 14.27
C ALA A 454 -13.52 15.43 15.75
N ARG A 455 -14.46 14.57 16.12
CA ARG A 455 -14.77 14.35 17.55
C ARG A 455 -13.73 13.38 18.11
N ASN A 456 -12.78 13.87 18.90
CA ASN A 456 -11.86 13.05 19.67
C ASN A 456 -12.09 13.26 21.19
N PRO A 457 -12.55 12.24 21.94
CA PRO A 457 -12.75 12.39 23.39
C PRO A 457 -11.45 12.68 24.15
N ASN A 458 -10.29 12.34 23.60
CA ASN A 458 -9.01 12.63 24.22
C ASN A 458 -8.56 14.09 24.02
N ALA A 459 -9.22 14.88 23.17
CA ALA A 459 -8.88 16.28 22.98
C ALA A 459 -9.07 17.12 24.25
N GLU A 460 -10.02 16.72 25.11
CA GLU A 460 -10.28 17.38 26.40
C GLU A 460 -9.15 17.18 27.42
N LEU A 461 -8.22 16.23 27.19
CA LEU A 461 -7.06 16.02 28.06
C LEU A 461 -6.08 17.19 28.00
N PHE A 462 -6.06 17.92 26.88
CA PHE A 462 -5.10 18.99 26.62
C PHE A 462 -5.74 20.34 26.97
N THR A 463 -5.14 21.07 27.91
CA THR A 463 -5.63 22.38 28.38
C THR A 463 -4.48 23.37 28.53
N GLY A 464 -4.78 24.67 28.61
CA GLY A 464 -3.75 25.71 28.78
C GLY A 464 -2.67 25.64 27.70
N ASP A 465 -1.41 25.52 28.13
CA ASP A 465 -0.24 25.47 27.25
C ASP A 465 -0.26 24.27 26.29
N ASP A 466 -0.88 23.14 26.66
CA ASP A 466 -1.06 22.00 25.75
C ASP A 466 -1.89 22.40 24.52
N LYS A 467 -2.94 23.20 24.69
CA LYS A 467 -3.74 23.68 23.55
C LYS A 467 -2.93 24.67 22.72
N ARG A 468 -2.14 25.51 23.39
CA ARG A 468 -1.32 26.52 22.72
C ARG A 468 -0.28 25.89 21.80
N ILE A 469 0.35 24.78 22.18
CA ILE A 469 1.32 24.10 21.31
C ILE A 469 0.66 23.56 20.04
N PHE A 470 -0.56 23.02 20.13
CA PHE A 470 -1.32 22.57 18.96
C PHE A 470 -1.78 23.72 18.05
N GLU A 471 -2.15 24.87 18.62
CA GLU A 471 -2.48 26.07 17.84
C GLU A 471 -1.26 26.60 17.08
N LEU A 472 -0.09 26.63 17.72
CA LEU A 472 1.15 27.12 17.12
C LEU A 472 1.63 26.23 15.97
N LEU A 473 1.35 24.93 16.01
CA LEU A 473 1.63 24.01 14.91
C LEU A 473 0.82 24.33 13.65
N GLY A 474 -0.35 24.97 13.77
CA GLY A 474 -1.21 25.33 12.64
C GLY A 474 -1.88 24.15 11.91
N GLY A 475 -1.43 22.92 12.17
CA GLY A 475 -2.03 21.69 11.68
C GLY A 475 -1.05 20.52 11.67
N SER A 476 -1.40 19.45 10.96
CA SER A 476 -0.48 18.32 10.79
C SER A 476 0.70 18.73 9.91
N ILE A 477 1.91 18.70 10.46
CA ILE A 477 3.13 18.87 9.67
C ILE A 477 3.60 17.50 9.14
N HIS A 478 4.30 17.52 8.00
CA HIS A 478 4.68 16.36 7.19
C HIS A 478 4.79 15.00 7.93
N HIS A 479 3.99 14.04 7.45
CA HIS A 479 3.91 12.62 7.84
C HIS A 479 3.81 12.31 9.35
N GLY A 480 2.58 12.43 9.85
CA GLY A 480 2.08 11.77 11.05
C GLY A 480 2.38 12.46 12.37
N ARG A 481 2.44 13.80 12.32
CA ARG A 481 2.36 14.68 13.49
C ARG A 481 1.03 15.41 13.41
N GLY A 482 0.14 15.26 14.40
CA GLY A 482 -1.21 15.78 14.32
C GLY A 482 -1.66 16.55 15.54
N THR A 483 -2.83 17.17 15.43
CA THR A 483 -3.57 17.66 16.61
C THR A 483 -4.72 16.69 16.94
N PRO A 484 -5.20 16.65 18.19
CA PRO A 484 -6.20 15.67 18.63
C PRO A 484 -7.48 15.62 17.77
N ASP A 485 -7.95 16.76 17.27
CA ASP A 485 -9.23 16.89 16.56
C ASP A 485 -9.10 16.86 15.03
N GLN A 486 -7.93 16.48 14.50
CA GLN A 486 -7.73 16.42 13.06
C GLN A 486 -8.04 15.04 12.48
N TYR A 487 -8.55 15.02 11.25
CA TYR A 487 -8.59 13.81 10.45
C TYR A 487 -7.24 13.57 9.79
N THR A 488 -6.69 14.61 9.17
CA THR A 488 -5.57 14.56 8.23
C THR A 488 -5.89 13.61 7.09
N ILE A 489 -6.83 14.01 6.22
CA ILE A 489 -7.18 13.22 5.04
C ILE A 489 -5.94 13.11 4.14
N ARG A 490 -5.45 11.90 3.91
CA ARG A 490 -4.21 11.65 3.17
C ARG A 490 -4.48 11.49 1.67
N LYS A 491 -4.88 10.29 1.22
CA LYS A 491 -5.20 10.00 -0.18
C LYS A 491 -6.69 9.73 -0.34
N PRO A 492 -7.49 10.74 -0.74
CA PRO A 492 -8.89 10.52 -1.05
C PRO A 492 -9.03 9.60 -2.27
N GLY A 493 -10.16 8.89 -2.32
CA GLY A 493 -10.50 7.98 -3.39
C GLY A 493 -11.86 8.30 -4.00
N ALA A 494 -11.91 8.26 -5.32
CA ALA A 494 -13.11 8.01 -6.10
C ALA A 494 -12.81 6.82 -7.00
N GLY A 495 -13.85 6.19 -7.54
CA GLY A 495 -13.67 5.02 -8.39
C GLY A 495 -14.42 5.17 -9.71
N PRO A 496 -14.18 4.22 -10.63
CA PRO A 496 -14.96 4.11 -11.85
C PRO A 496 -16.43 3.72 -11.58
N GLY A 497 -16.76 3.32 -10.35
CA GLY A 497 -18.11 2.95 -9.94
C GLY A 497 -19.12 4.10 -10.07
N PRO A 498 -20.44 3.79 -10.09
CA PRO A 498 -21.51 4.75 -10.33
C PRO A 498 -21.81 5.63 -9.09
N THR A 499 -20.78 6.08 -8.38
CA THR A 499 -20.93 6.77 -7.10
C THR A 499 -20.73 8.27 -7.26
N ASP A 500 -21.62 9.05 -6.63
CA ASP A 500 -21.53 10.51 -6.53
C ASP A 500 -20.71 10.91 -5.31
N ALA A 501 -19.60 10.21 -5.05
CA ALA A 501 -18.86 10.35 -3.82
C ALA A 501 -17.35 10.28 -3.99
N VAL A 502 -16.67 11.14 -3.23
CA VAL A 502 -15.25 11.05 -2.91
C VAL A 502 -15.11 10.63 -1.45
N TRP A 503 -14.13 9.79 -1.15
CA TRP A 503 -13.93 9.19 0.15
C TRP A 503 -12.55 9.57 0.70
N GLY A 504 -12.51 10.28 1.82
CA GLY A 504 -11.29 10.70 2.50
C GLY A 504 -11.01 9.85 3.73
N PRO A 505 -9.94 9.03 3.74
CA PRO A 505 -9.54 8.28 4.94
C PRO A 505 -8.85 9.23 5.94
N GLY A 506 -9.36 9.28 7.18
CA GLY A 506 -8.77 10.05 8.26
C GLY A 506 -7.65 9.28 8.97
N TRP A 507 -6.43 9.79 8.89
CA TRP A 507 -5.25 9.19 9.50
C TRP A 507 -5.34 9.13 11.04
N PHE A 508 -5.75 10.22 11.71
CA PHE A 508 -5.75 10.32 13.18
C PHE A 508 -7.10 9.98 13.84
N ASN A 509 -8.22 10.28 13.19
CA ASN A 509 -9.55 10.19 13.81
C ASN A 509 -10.27 8.83 13.65
N ASP A 510 -9.58 7.80 13.16
CA ASP A 510 -10.16 6.46 13.01
C ASP A 510 -11.52 6.47 12.24
N ALA A 511 -11.62 7.30 11.19
CA ALA A 511 -12.86 7.49 10.44
C ALA A 511 -12.64 7.68 8.93
N LEU A 512 -13.66 7.30 8.16
CA LEU A 512 -13.77 7.52 6.73
C LEU A 512 -14.82 8.61 6.45
N ILE A 513 -14.43 9.63 5.68
CA ILE A 513 -15.32 10.74 5.31
C ILE A 513 -15.81 10.57 3.88
N LYS A 514 -17.13 10.46 3.70
CA LYS A 514 -17.79 10.56 2.40
C LYS A 514 -18.10 12.02 2.10
N VAL A 515 -17.80 12.47 0.89
CA VAL A 515 -18.20 13.78 0.36
C VAL A 515 -19.02 13.57 -0.89
N ASP A 516 -20.24 14.12 -0.91
CA ASP A 516 -21.06 14.14 -2.12
C ASP A 516 -20.49 15.11 -3.16
N ILE A 517 -20.28 14.64 -4.40
CA ILE A 517 -19.54 15.43 -5.40
C ILE A 517 -20.30 16.64 -5.95
N LYS A 518 -21.62 16.73 -5.70
CA LYS A 518 -22.49 17.82 -6.16
C LYS A 518 -22.81 18.81 -5.06
N THR A 519 -23.27 18.29 -3.92
CA THR A 519 -23.74 19.08 -2.77
C THR A 519 -22.64 19.40 -1.78
N HIS A 520 -21.51 18.69 -1.84
CA HIS A 520 -20.39 18.76 -0.90
C HIS A 520 -20.76 18.42 0.54
N LYS A 521 -21.92 17.77 0.75
CA LYS A 521 -22.32 17.28 2.06
C LYS A 521 -21.36 16.18 2.51
N THR A 522 -20.82 16.32 3.72
CA THR A 522 -19.93 15.33 4.34
C THR A 522 -20.72 14.34 5.20
N THR A 523 -20.29 13.08 5.24
CA THR A 523 -20.82 12.05 6.15
C THR A 523 -19.66 11.22 6.70
N GLU A 524 -19.63 11.03 8.02
CA GLU A 524 -18.58 10.28 8.70
C GLU A 524 -19.00 8.82 8.95
N TYR A 525 -18.06 7.90 8.73
CA TYR A 525 -18.17 6.49 9.09
C TYR A 525 -16.98 6.10 9.96
N LYS A 526 -17.22 5.66 11.20
CA LYS A 526 -16.14 5.20 12.09
C LYS A 526 -15.62 3.83 11.68
N TYR A 527 -14.30 3.64 11.77
CA TYR A 527 -13.71 2.31 11.61
C TYR A 527 -14.01 1.45 12.85
N PRO A 528 -14.18 0.13 12.69
CA PRO A 528 -14.31 -0.79 13.83
C PRO A 528 -13.00 -0.93 14.63
N TRP A 529 -11.87 -0.59 14.00
CA TRP A 529 -10.53 -0.69 14.58
C TRP A 529 -9.92 0.70 14.70
N ARG A 530 -9.38 1.00 15.87
CA ARG A 530 -8.68 2.26 16.13
C ARG A 530 -7.19 2.11 15.82
N ASP A 531 -6.52 3.22 15.58
CA ASP A 531 -5.05 3.33 15.44
C ASP A 531 -4.46 2.72 14.18
N GLY A 532 -5.30 2.30 13.23
CA GLY A 532 -4.82 1.63 12.01
C GLY A 532 -4.08 2.56 11.04
N GLY A 533 -4.14 3.89 11.21
CA GLY A 533 -3.47 4.84 10.32
C GLY A 533 -3.98 4.73 8.89
N SER A 534 -5.28 4.99 8.68
CA SER A 534 -5.86 4.88 7.33
C SER A 534 -5.24 5.91 6.39
N TYR A 535 -4.81 5.49 5.20
CA TYR A 535 -3.98 6.34 4.33
C TYR A 535 -4.58 6.59 2.96
N GLN A 536 -5.05 5.55 2.27
CA GLN A 536 -5.69 5.68 0.96
C GLN A 536 -7.04 4.98 0.94
N ALA A 537 -8.01 5.63 0.31
CA ALA A 537 -9.27 5.03 -0.09
C ALA A 537 -9.33 4.85 -1.61
N VAL A 538 -10.01 3.81 -2.08
CA VAL A 538 -10.35 3.59 -3.49
C VAL A 538 -11.75 2.99 -3.56
N VAL A 539 -12.55 3.37 -4.56
CA VAL A 539 -13.87 2.77 -4.79
C VAL A 539 -13.76 1.76 -5.93
N ASP A 540 -14.27 0.55 -5.73
CA ASP A 540 -14.29 -0.46 -6.78
C ASP A 540 -15.47 -0.29 -7.76
N TYR A 541 -15.50 -1.12 -8.78
CA TYR A 541 -16.52 -1.09 -9.83
C TYR A 541 -17.94 -1.41 -9.33
N ASP A 542 -18.08 -2.03 -8.15
CA ASP A 542 -19.38 -2.36 -7.54
C ASP A 542 -19.82 -1.29 -6.52
N GLY A 543 -19.01 -0.24 -6.33
CA GLY A 543 -19.27 0.86 -5.40
C GLY A 543 -18.87 0.57 -3.96
N LEU A 544 -18.09 -0.50 -3.71
CA LEU A 544 -17.52 -0.78 -2.39
C LEU A 544 -16.26 0.07 -2.20
N VAL A 545 -16.04 0.53 -0.99
CA VAL A 545 -14.88 1.37 -0.65
C VAL A 545 -13.82 0.50 0.01
N TRP A 546 -12.59 0.57 -0.48
CA TRP A 546 -11.46 -0.13 0.10
C TRP A 546 -10.49 0.87 0.69
N VAL A 547 -9.92 0.54 1.83
CA VAL A 547 -9.01 1.40 2.60
C VAL A 547 -7.81 0.59 3.05
N VAL A 548 -6.61 1.17 2.92
CA VAL A 548 -5.37 0.61 3.48
C VAL A 548 -5.02 1.29 4.80
N PHE A 549 -4.53 0.49 5.74
CA PHE A 549 -4.20 0.90 7.11
C PHE A 549 -2.72 0.67 7.37
N THR A 550 -1.94 1.74 7.23
CA THR A 550 -0.47 1.73 7.26
C THR A 550 0.08 1.15 8.56
N ASN A 551 -0.51 1.57 9.69
CA ASN A 551 -0.11 1.12 11.03
C ASN A 551 -0.75 -0.21 11.44
N GLY A 552 -1.79 -0.62 10.72
CA GLY A 552 -2.58 -1.80 11.01
C GLY A 552 -2.08 -3.08 10.33
N ASP A 553 -1.26 -2.97 9.29
CA ASP A 553 -0.90 -4.07 8.37
C ASP A 553 -2.14 -4.86 7.87
N TYR A 554 -3.18 -4.13 7.46
CA TYR A 554 -4.38 -4.70 6.83
C TYR A 554 -4.97 -3.76 5.79
N VAL A 555 -5.79 -4.34 4.90
CA VAL A 555 -6.74 -3.60 4.07
C VAL A 555 -8.16 -3.91 4.54
N ALA A 556 -9.09 -2.98 4.39
CA ALA A 556 -10.48 -3.20 4.72
C ALA A 556 -11.41 -2.78 3.59
N LYS A 557 -12.49 -3.55 3.43
CA LYS A 557 -13.60 -3.30 2.51
C LYS A 557 -14.80 -2.79 3.30
N PHE A 558 -15.43 -1.75 2.79
CA PHE A 558 -16.62 -1.12 3.34
C PHE A 558 -17.74 -1.13 2.30
N ASP A 559 -18.89 -1.63 2.70
CA ASP A 559 -20.12 -1.54 1.91
C ASP A 559 -20.95 -0.33 2.39
N PRO A 560 -21.01 0.76 1.60
CA PRO A 560 -21.75 1.96 1.99
C PRO A 560 -23.27 1.76 2.02
N LYS A 561 -23.80 0.68 1.41
CA LYS A 561 -25.25 0.38 1.44
C LYS A 561 -25.66 -0.28 2.75
N THR A 562 -24.80 -1.12 3.32
CA THR A 562 -25.10 -1.87 4.54
C THR A 562 -24.37 -1.34 5.78
N GLY A 563 -23.33 -0.51 5.59
CA GLY A 563 -22.46 -0.05 6.66
C GLY A 563 -21.47 -1.12 7.15
N ARG A 564 -21.36 -2.27 6.46
CA ARG A 564 -20.54 -3.40 6.89
C ARG A 564 -19.07 -3.21 6.50
N TRP A 565 -18.19 -3.51 7.46
CA TRP A 565 -16.74 -3.61 7.27
C TRP A 565 -16.30 -5.07 7.16
N THR A 566 -15.23 -5.32 6.41
CA THR A 566 -14.54 -6.63 6.33
C THR A 566 -13.05 -6.38 6.26
N ARG A 567 -12.26 -6.99 7.15
CA ARG A 567 -10.81 -6.80 7.23
C ARG A 567 -10.07 -7.95 6.55
N TYR A 568 -8.98 -7.64 5.87
CA TYR A 568 -8.06 -8.64 5.34
C TYR A 568 -6.66 -8.33 5.86
N ASP A 569 -6.21 -9.17 6.79
CA ASP A 569 -4.91 -9.03 7.44
C ASP A 569 -3.80 -9.33 6.43
N LEU A 570 -2.84 -8.43 6.29
CA LEU A 570 -1.64 -8.66 5.49
C LEU A 570 -0.72 -9.59 6.28
N PRO A 571 -0.05 -10.57 5.64
CA PRO A 571 0.67 -11.60 6.37
C PRO A 571 2.10 -11.20 6.75
N THR A 572 2.52 -10.00 6.40
CA THR A 572 3.79 -9.38 6.78
C THR A 572 3.55 -8.33 7.87
N LEU A 573 4.36 -8.30 8.93
CA LEU A 573 4.34 -7.22 9.94
C LEU A 573 5.16 -6.03 9.46
N GLY A 574 4.73 -4.82 9.83
CA GLY A 574 5.46 -3.59 9.51
C GLY A 574 5.47 -3.30 8.02
N THR A 575 4.34 -3.51 7.34
CA THR A 575 4.20 -3.26 5.90
C THR A 575 4.37 -1.79 5.55
N GLU A 576 3.87 -0.89 6.42
CA GLU A 576 3.73 0.54 6.13
C GLU A 576 3.02 0.78 4.79
N ALA A 577 1.98 0.00 4.49
CA ALA A 577 1.28 0.11 3.21
C ALA A 577 0.60 1.47 3.07
N HIS A 578 1.06 2.27 2.11
CA HIS A 578 0.51 3.59 1.77
C HIS A 578 -0.41 3.54 0.55
N GLY A 579 -0.03 2.75 -0.45
CA GLY A 579 -0.76 2.57 -1.69
C GLY A 579 -1.83 1.49 -1.62
N LEU A 580 -2.94 1.71 -2.31
CA LEU A 580 -3.95 0.69 -2.59
C LEU A 580 -4.55 0.97 -3.97
N GLN A 581 -4.62 -0.04 -4.82
CA GLN A 581 -5.35 0.05 -6.09
C GLN A 581 -6.14 -1.22 -6.37
N ILE A 582 -7.16 -1.07 -7.21
CA ILE A 582 -8.12 -2.11 -7.52
C ILE A 582 -8.24 -2.24 -9.04
N ALA A 583 -8.24 -3.47 -9.53
CA ALA A 583 -8.56 -3.76 -10.92
C ALA A 583 -9.57 -4.89 -11.02
N ARG A 584 -10.30 -4.92 -12.14
CA ARG A 584 -11.20 -6.01 -12.50
C ARG A 584 -10.47 -6.92 -13.49
N VAL A 585 -9.95 -8.04 -13.00
CA VAL A 585 -9.20 -9.03 -13.80
C VAL A 585 -10.09 -10.25 -14.03
N ASN A 586 -10.38 -10.57 -15.29
CA ASN A 586 -11.29 -11.67 -15.67
C ASN A 586 -12.64 -11.61 -14.92
N GLY A 587 -13.21 -10.41 -14.79
CA GLY A 587 -14.50 -10.22 -14.10
C GLY A 587 -14.44 -10.29 -12.57
N ARG A 588 -13.25 -10.40 -11.96
CA ARG A 588 -13.08 -10.43 -10.50
C ARG A 588 -12.28 -9.24 -9.97
N THR A 589 -12.73 -8.70 -8.85
CA THR A 589 -11.99 -7.67 -8.12
C THR A 589 -10.69 -8.26 -7.60
N GLN A 590 -9.58 -7.61 -7.93
CA GLN A 590 -8.24 -7.88 -7.40
C GLN A 590 -7.69 -6.59 -6.80
N VAL A 591 -6.96 -6.73 -5.71
CA VAL A 591 -6.42 -5.60 -4.94
C VAL A 591 -4.91 -5.71 -4.89
N THR A 592 -4.21 -4.59 -5.01
CA THR A 592 -2.76 -4.51 -4.80
C THR A 592 -2.44 -3.58 -3.66
N ALA A 593 -1.46 -3.96 -2.84
CA ALA A 593 -0.99 -3.22 -1.68
C ALA A 593 0.56 -3.29 -1.60
N PRO A 594 1.26 -2.24 -2.06
CA PRO A 594 2.67 -1.97 -1.81
C PRO A 594 3.04 -1.97 -0.33
N TYR A 595 4.17 -2.57 0.03
CA TYR A 595 4.71 -2.53 1.38
C TYR A 595 5.99 -1.71 1.41
N PHE A 596 5.85 -0.46 1.85
CA PHE A 596 6.94 0.51 1.87
C PHE A 596 8.14 0.06 2.71
N ALA A 597 7.89 -0.62 3.83
CA ALA A 597 8.91 -0.98 4.82
C ALA A 597 9.38 -2.44 4.78
N ALA A 598 8.90 -3.23 3.81
CA ALA A 598 9.18 -4.67 3.74
C ALA A 598 9.67 -5.16 2.36
N GLY A 599 9.89 -4.26 1.39
CA GLY A 599 10.45 -4.59 0.08
C GLY A 599 9.56 -5.53 -0.72
N LYS A 600 8.24 -5.37 -0.59
CA LYS A 600 7.25 -6.26 -1.20
C LYS A 600 6.10 -5.47 -1.82
N THR A 601 5.39 -6.11 -2.74
CA THR A 601 4.03 -5.70 -3.13
C THR A 601 3.11 -6.90 -3.03
N ALA A 602 1.99 -6.74 -2.35
CA ALA A 602 0.97 -7.77 -2.22
C ALA A 602 -0.10 -7.65 -3.30
N LYS A 603 -0.57 -8.80 -3.77
CA LYS A 603 -1.75 -8.98 -4.60
C LYS A 603 -2.75 -9.85 -3.84
N LEU A 604 -3.97 -9.36 -3.68
CA LEU A 604 -5.06 -10.05 -2.99
C LEU A 604 -6.08 -10.53 -4.00
N GLU A 605 -6.42 -11.81 -3.91
CA GLU A 605 -7.43 -12.50 -4.72
C GLU A 605 -8.45 -13.17 -3.79
N PHE A 606 -9.74 -13.04 -4.07
CA PHE A 606 -10.80 -13.49 -3.16
C PHE A 606 -11.49 -14.73 -3.70
N ARG A 607 -11.42 -15.85 -2.98
CA ARG A 607 -12.07 -17.11 -3.37
C ARG A 607 -13.57 -17.07 -3.14
N THR A 608 -14.30 -17.81 -3.95
CA THR A 608 -15.71 -18.14 -3.71
C THR A 608 -15.83 -19.40 -2.85
N GLU A 609 -17.01 -19.59 -2.22
CA GLU A 609 -17.31 -20.82 -1.48
C GLU A 609 -17.23 -22.07 -2.38
N ALA A 610 -17.64 -21.95 -3.64
CA ALA A 610 -17.59 -23.04 -4.61
C ALA A 610 -16.16 -23.48 -4.91
N GLU A 611 -15.24 -22.52 -5.09
CA GLU A 611 -13.81 -22.82 -5.28
C GLU A 611 -13.20 -23.49 -4.07
N LEU A 612 -13.49 -22.99 -2.86
CA LEU A 612 -13.00 -23.61 -1.63
C LEU A 612 -13.56 -25.05 -1.47
N LYS A 613 -14.84 -25.26 -1.79
CA LYS A 613 -15.45 -26.60 -1.79
C LYS A 613 -14.79 -27.55 -2.79
N ALA A 614 -14.40 -27.06 -3.97
CA ALA A 614 -13.69 -27.84 -4.96
C ALA A 614 -12.31 -28.28 -4.42
N LEU A 615 -11.54 -27.36 -3.84
CA LEU A 615 -10.24 -27.66 -3.20
C LEU A 615 -10.38 -28.68 -2.07
N LYS A 616 -11.40 -28.53 -1.21
CA LYS A 616 -11.73 -29.49 -0.15
C LYS A 616 -12.02 -30.89 -0.71
N THR A 617 -12.73 -30.97 -1.82
CA THR A 617 -13.08 -32.23 -2.47
C THR A 617 -11.84 -32.89 -3.05
N GLU A 618 -10.97 -32.13 -3.71
CA GLU A 618 -9.70 -32.59 -4.26
C GLU A 618 -8.77 -33.12 -3.16
N ALA A 619 -8.59 -32.38 -2.07
CA ALA A 619 -7.77 -32.79 -0.93
C ALA A 619 -8.29 -34.05 -0.20
N ARG A 620 -9.58 -34.38 -0.35
CA ARG A 620 -10.16 -35.60 0.24
C ARG A 620 -9.99 -36.82 -0.66
N LYS A 621 -9.92 -36.64 -1.98
CA LYS A 621 -9.71 -37.75 -2.94
C LYS A 621 -8.34 -38.41 -2.80
N SER A 622 -7.38 -37.71 -2.19
CA SER A 622 -6.03 -38.21 -1.92
C SER A 622 -5.84 -38.78 -0.50
N ARG A 623 -6.91 -38.85 0.31
CA ARG A 623 -6.88 -39.45 1.66
C ARG A 623 -7.09 -40.95 1.64
#